data_AF-A0A4Y7JMC5-F1
#
_entry.id   AF-A0A4Y7JMC5-F1
#
_cell.length_a   1.000
_cell.length_b   1.000
_cell.length_c   1.000
_cell.angle_alpha   90.00
_cell.angle_beta   90.00
_cell.angle_gamma   90.00
#
_symmetry.space_group_name_H-M   'P 1'
#
loop_
_entity.id
_entity.type
_entity.pdbx_description
1 polymer ?
#
loop_
_entity_poly.entity_id
_entity_poly.type
_entity_poly.pdbx_seq_one_letter_code
_entity_poly.pdbx_strand_id
1 'polypeptide(L)'
;MSAKIGLIPLASNKGWAELLGIGDFYYELGVQNVDICMATRSLNGGLINLQELCTLLCQRRKAARDSILGSGFEVISVGKKKLVPSVPTKLNKDHNEILELVQAQGYVTVEEVERRFSWPFGRATNA
;
A
#
# COMPACT_ATOMS: atom_id res chain seq x y z
N MET A 1 -12.47 5.43 -26.23
CA MET A 1 -11.11 5.42 -26.78
C MET A 1 -10.49 6.79 -26.58
N SER A 2 -9.61 6.94 -25.58
CA SER A 2 -8.62 8.03 -25.50
C SER A 2 -7.77 7.86 -24.24
N ALA A 3 -6.77 6.98 -24.34
CA ALA A 3 -5.61 6.96 -23.46
C ALA A 3 -4.44 7.61 -24.22
N LYS A 4 -4.09 8.85 -23.88
CA LYS A 4 -2.80 9.53 -24.13
C LYS A 4 -2.95 11.00 -23.82
N ILE A 5 -2.64 11.38 -22.59
CA ILE A 5 -1.97 12.61 -22.16
C ILE A 5 -1.87 12.41 -20.65
N GLY A 6 -0.64 12.30 -20.15
CA GLY A 6 -0.32 12.10 -18.74
C GLY A 6 -0.61 13.35 -17.90
N LEU A 7 -1.86 13.80 -17.90
CA LEU A 7 -2.35 14.77 -16.93
C LEU A 7 -2.86 13.97 -15.74
N ILE A 8 -1.98 13.83 -14.75
CA ILE A 8 -2.38 13.43 -13.40
C ILE A 8 -3.38 14.49 -12.92
N PRO A 9 -4.66 14.18 -12.66
CA PRO A 9 -5.66 15.16 -12.21
C PRO A 9 -5.39 15.75 -10.81
N LEU A 10 -4.22 15.44 -10.23
CA LEU A 10 -3.86 15.78 -8.85
C LEU A 10 -3.19 17.15 -8.71
N ALA A 11 -2.86 17.83 -9.81
CA ALA A 11 -2.28 19.16 -9.76
C ALA A 11 -3.35 20.23 -10.05
N SER A 12 -4.06 20.61 -8.99
CA SER A 12 -4.74 21.91 -8.82
C SER A 12 -5.50 22.43 -10.04
N ASN A 13 -6.79 22.12 -10.13
CA ASN A 13 -7.70 23.00 -10.86
C ASN A 13 -9.09 22.97 -10.20
N LYS A 14 -9.30 23.84 -9.21
CA LYS A 14 -10.54 23.98 -8.45
C LYS A 14 -11.80 24.02 -9.34
N GLY A 15 -11.68 24.49 -10.60
CA GLY A 15 -12.81 24.58 -11.53
C GLY A 15 -13.24 23.29 -12.25
N TRP A 16 -12.35 22.31 -12.45
CA TRP A 16 -12.70 21.08 -13.21
C TRP A 16 -13.06 19.90 -12.31
N ALA A 17 -12.50 19.85 -11.09
CA ALA A 17 -12.77 18.78 -10.13
C ALA A 17 -14.19 18.85 -9.52
N GLU A 18 -14.72 20.05 -9.27
CA GLU A 18 -16.10 20.27 -8.83
C GLU A 18 -17.11 20.01 -9.96
N LEU A 19 -16.82 20.49 -11.18
CA LEU A 19 -17.76 20.42 -12.31
C LEU A 19 -17.93 18.99 -12.86
N LEU A 20 -16.95 18.12 -12.63
CA LEU A 20 -16.98 16.71 -13.04
C LEU A 20 -17.20 15.73 -11.86
N GLY A 21 -17.37 16.22 -10.62
CA GLY A 21 -17.51 15.38 -9.42
C GLY A 21 -16.27 14.51 -9.10
N ILE A 22 -15.14 14.79 -9.74
CA ILE A 22 -13.90 14.02 -9.60
C ILE A 22 -13.33 14.19 -8.19
N GLY A 23 -13.50 15.36 -7.57
CA GLY A 23 -13.10 15.63 -6.19
C GLY A 23 -13.82 14.71 -5.19
N ASP A 24 -15.15 14.62 -5.29
CA ASP A 24 -15.98 13.77 -4.41
C ASP A 24 -15.65 12.29 -4.58
N PHE A 25 -15.40 11.85 -5.82
CA PHE A 25 -14.96 10.49 -6.10
C PHE A 25 -13.69 10.11 -5.33
N TYR A 26 -12.64 10.94 -5.41
CA TYR A 26 -11.36 10.70 -4.73
C TYR A 26 -11.47 10.86 -3.21
N TYR A 27 -12.32 11.78 -2.71
CA TYR A 27 -12.58 11.90 -1.28
C TYR A 27 -13.24 10.63 -0.72
N GLU A 28 -14.31 10.16 -1.35
CA GLU A 28 -15.00 8.93 -0.94
C GLU A 28 -14.07 7.71 -1.09
N LEU A 29 -13.20 7.70 -2.09
CA LEU A 29 -12.14 6.69 -2.22
C LEU A 29 -11.13 6.75 -1.08
N GLY A 30 -10.71 7.95 -0.66
CA GLY A 30 -9.86 8.15 0.50
C GLY A 30 -10.48 7.56 1.78
N VAL A 31 -11.74 7.89 2.06
CA VAL A 31 -12.48 7.39 3.23
C VAL A 31 -12.55 5.85 3.22
N GLN A 32 -12.93 5.25 2.09
CA GLN A 32 -13.03 3.79 2.00
C GLN A 32 -11.68 3.07 2.14
N ASN A 33 -10.60 3.68 1.64
CA ASN A 33 -9.24 3.17 1.88
C ASN A 33 -8.92 3.17 3.38
N VAL A 34 -9.17 4.29 4.07
CA VAL A 34 -8.96 4.40 5.52
C VAL A 34 -9.78 3.36 6.27
N ASP A 35 -11.05 3.18 5.92
CA ASP A 35 -11.92 2.16 6.53
C ASP A 35 -11.38 0.74 6.37
N ILE A 36 -10.89 0.38 5.17
CA ILE A 36 -10.31 -0.95 4.92
C ILE A 36 -9.00 -1.10 5.69
N CYS A 37 -8.14 -0.09 5.69
CA CYS A 37 -6.90 -0.08 6.45
C CYS A 37 -7.16 -0.25 7.96
N MET A 38 -8.17 0.42 8.51
CA MET A 38 -8.57 0.25 9.92
C MET A 38 -9.15 -1.14 10.19
N ALA A 39 -10.04 -1.64 9.32
CA ALA A 39 -10.71 -2.92 9.50
C ALA A 39 -9.76 -4.12 9.41
N THR A 40 -8.71 -4.03 8.61
CA THR A 40 -7.72 -5.10 8.39
C THR A 40 -6.49 -5.00 9.29
N ARG A 41 -6.32 -3.89 10.01
CA ARG A 41 -5.11 -3.61 10.82
C ARG A 41 -4.78 -4.70 11.83
N SER A 42 -5.78 -5.26 12.50
CA SER A 42 -5.58 -6.35 13.47
C SER A 42 -5.17 -7.68 12.83
N LEU A 43 -5.45 -7.85 11.54
CA LEU A 43 -5.17 -9.09 10.80
C LEU A 43 -3.80 -9.05 10.11
N ASN A 44 -3.39 -7.88 9.62
CA ASN A 44 -2.18 -7.72 8.80
C ASN A 44 -1.10 -6.84 9.44
N GLY A 45 -1.29 -6.44 10.71
CA GLY A 45 -0.35 -5.58 11.43
C GLY A 45 -0.30 -4.15 10.90
N GLY A 46 -1.21 -3.77 10.02
CA GLY A 46 -1.26 -2.45 9.40
C GLY A 46 -0.51 -2.33 8.07
N LEU A 47 -0.11 -3.45 7.45
CA LEU A 47 0.46 -3.49 6.10
C LEU A 47 -0.44 -4.35 5.19
N ILE A 48 -1.04 -3.76 4.17
CA ILE A 48 -1.90 -4.47 3.21
C ILE A 48 -1.26 -4.51 1.83
N ASN A 49 -1.42 -5.63 1.11
CA ASN A 49 -0.99 -5.68 -0.28
C ASN A 49 -1.86 -4.77 -1.15
N LEU A 50 -1.26 -3.98 -2.04
CA LEU A 50 -1.99 -3.08 -2.94
C LEU A 50 -3.01 -3.83 -3.79
N GLN A 51 -2.68 -5.05 -4.24
CA GLN A 51 -3.59 -5.90 -5.00
C GLN A 51 -4.85 -6.23 -4.19
N GLU A 52 -4.66 -6.59 -2.92
CA GLU A 52 -5.72 -6.95 -1.97
C GLU A 52 -6.59 -5.75 -1.63
N LEU A 53 -5.98 -4.60 -1.33
CA LEU A 53 -6.69 -3.34 -1.10
C LEU A 53 -7.59 -2.98 -2.29
N CYS A 54 -7.06 -3.05 -3.52
CA CYS A 54 -7.87 -2.84 -4.72
C CYS A 54 -9.03 -3.85 -4.82
N THR A 55 -8.80 -5.12 -4.52
CA THR A 55 -9.85 -6.15 -4.56
C THR A 55 -10.98 -5.82 -3.56
N LEU A 56 -10.63 -5.44 -2.32
CA LEU A 56 -11.61 -5.07 -1.29
C LEU A 56 -12.41 -3.82 -1.69
N LEU A 57 -11.75 -2.83 -2.31
CA LEU A 57 -12.42 -1.64 -2.84
C LEU A 57 -13.33 -1.95 -4.03
N CYS A 58 -12.88 -2.78 -4.98
CA CYS A 58 -13.70 -3.23 -6.11
C CYS A 58 -14.95 -3.98 -5.63
N GLN A 59 -14.83 -4.81 -4.58
CA GLN A 59 -15.97 -5.50 -3.97
C GLN A 59 -16.99 -4.51 -3.39
N ARG A 60 -16.53 -3.43 -2.74
CA ARG A 60 -17.42 -2.40 -2.19
C ARG A 60 -18.10 -1.54 -3.26
N ARG A 61 -17.39 -1.22 -4.35
CA ARG A 61 -17.86 -0.22 -5.33
C ARG A 61 -18.33 -0.75 -6.68
N LYS A 62 -18.11 -2.03 -7.01
CA LYS A 62 -18.24 -2.56 -8.40
C LYS A 62 -17.46 -1.71 -9.42
N ALA A 63 -16.39 -1.02 -8.99
CA ALA A 63 -15.64 -0.06 -9.79
C ALA A 63 -14.34 -0.67 -10.35
N ALA A 64 -13.83 -0.07 -11.42
CA ALA A 64 -12.60 -0.50 -12.09
C ALA A 64 -11.36 -0.19 -11.24
N ARG A 65 -10.34 -1.02 -11.42
CA ARG A 65 -9.15 -1.05 -10.57
C ARG A 65 -8.25 0.18 -10.69
N ASP A 66 -8.14 0.74 -11.89
CA ASP A 66 -7.22 1.84 -12.19
C ASP A 66 -7.63 3.15 -11.52
N SER A 67 -8.92 3.32 -11.24
CA SER A 67 -9.44 4.49 -10.53
C SER A 67 -8.99 4.56 -9.06
N ILE A 68 -8.58 3.42 -8.48
CA ILE A 68 -8.23 3.29 -7.06
C ILE A 68 -6.80 3.79 -6.77
N LEU A 69 -5.89 3.62 -7.73
CA LEU A 69 -4.46 3.93 -7.57
C LEU A 69 -4.13 5.43 -7.57
N GLY A 70 -5.09 6.28 -7.94
CA GLY A 70 -4.92 7.74 -8.00
C GLY A 70 -5.11 8.48 -6.67
N SER A 71 -5.35 7.78 -5.56
CA SER A 71 -5.81 8.35 -4.29
C SER A 71 -4.73 8.99 -3.40
N GLY A 72 -3.45 8.97 -3.80
CA GLY A 72 -2.38 9.66 -3.07
C GLY A 72 -1.88 8.97 -1.80
N PHE A 73 -2.22 7.69 -1.59
CA PHE A 73 -1.66 6.90 -0.50
C PHE A 73 -0.18 6.58 -0.75
N GLU A 74 0.57 6.49 0.33
CA GLU A 74 1.93 5.99 0.30
C GLU A 74 1.93 4.52 -0.13
N VAL A 75 2.70 4.20 -1.17
CA VAL A 75 2.88 2.83 -1.64
C VAL A 75 4.35 2.49 -1.47
N ILE A 76 4.63 1.54 -0.58
CA ILE A 76 5.98 1.05 -0.34
C ILE A 76 6.20 -0.18 -1.22
N SER A 77 7.35 -0.22 -1.89
CA SER A 77 7.74 -1.40 -2.68
C SER A 77 8.71 -2.24 -1.84
N VAL A 78 8.35 -3.49 -1.59
CA VAL A 78 9.22 -4.48 -0.98
C VAL A 78 9.37 -5.61 -1.99
N GLY A 79 10.59 -5.91 -2.41
CA GLY A 79 10.84 -6.92 -3.45
C GLY A 79 9.96 -6.70 -4.69
N LYS A 80 9.08 -7.67 -4.98
CA LYS A 80 8.15 -7.62 -6.13
C LYS A 80 6.74 -7.15 -5.77
N LYS A 81 6.45 -6.93 -4.48
CA LYS A 81 5.12 -6.58 -3.99
C LYS A 81 5.04 -5.09 -3.63
N LYS A 82 3.88 -4.50 -3.91
CA LYS A 82 3.52 -3.16 -3.46
C LYS A 82 2.62 -3.27 -2.24
N LEU A 83 2.98 -2.59 -1.17
CA LEU A 83 2.29 -2.58 0.09
C LEU A 83 1.80 -1.16 0.40
N VAL A 84 0.67 -1.06 1.08
CA VAL A 84 0.10 0.20 1.58
C VAL A 84 0.11 0.13 3.10
N PRO A 85 0.82 1.04 3.78
CA PRO A 85 0.78 1.14 5.23
C PRO A 85 -0.49 1.88 5.67
N SER A 86 -1.19 1.32 6.65
CA SER A 86 -2.40 1.90 7.26
C SER A 86 -2.10 3.16 8.09
N VAL A 87 -0.87 3.28 8.58
CA VAL A 87 -0.36 4.43 9.32
C VAL A 87 1.02 4.79 8.76
N PRO A 88 1.43 6.07 8.79
CA PRO A 88 2.77 6.46 8.38
C PRO A 88 3.81 5.68 9.20
N THR A 89 4.38 4.64 8.59
CA THR A 89 5.30 3.72 9.26
C THR A 89 6.63 3.84 8.55
N LYS A 90 7.64 4.33 9.27
CA LYS A 90 8.98 4.46 8.72
C LYS A 90 9.65 3.09 8.73
N LEU A 91 9.50 2.36 7.63
CA LEU A 91 10.26 1.14 7.41
C LEU A 91 11.72 1.51 7.17
N ASN A 92 12.60 1.01 8.03
CA ASN A 92 14.05 1.14 7.84
C ASN A 92 14.55 0.05 6.86
N LYS A 93 15.86 0.05 6.58
CA LYS A 93 16.49 -0.94 5.71
C LYS A 93 16.29 -2.38 6.21
N ASP A 94 16.36 -2.57 7.52
CA ASP A 94 16.28 -3.87 8.17
C ASP A 94 14.89 -4.49 8.00
N HIS A 95 13.84 -3.71 8.27
CA HIS A 95 12.46 -4.15 8.02
C HIS A 95 12.24 -4.54 6.55
N ASN A 96 12.83 -3.80 5.61
CA ASN A 96 12.67 -4.11 4.18
C ASN A 96 13.37 -5.42 3.79
N GLU A 97 14.58 -5.68 4.31
CA GLU A 97 15.31 -6.94 4.07
C GLU A 97 14.54 -8.14 4.65
N ILE A 98 13.98 -7.99 5.85
CA ILE A 98 13.14 -9.02 6.50
C ILE A 98 11.85 -9.25 5.71
N LEU A 99 11.13 -8.18 5.36
CA LEU A 99 9.87 -8.26 4.60
C LEU A 99 10.10 -8.86 3.20
N GLU A 100 11.28 -8.70 2.61
CA GLU A 100 11.63 -9.33 1.34
C GLU A 100 11.78 -10.86 1.48
N LEU A 101 12.41 -11.35 2.57
CA LEU A 101 12.48 -12.79 2.84
C LEU A 101 11.11 -13.42 3.10
N VAL A 102 10.25 -12.72 3.84
CA VAL A 102 8.89 -13.16 4.16
C VAL A 102 8.07 -13.39 2.89
N GLN A 103 8.39 -12.77 1.75
CA GLN A 103 7.58 -12.93 0.53
C GLN A 103 7.54 -14.35 -0.01
N ALA A 104 8.55 -15.17 0.27
CA ALA A 104 8.64 -16.54 -0.23
C ALA A 104 7.75 -17.51 0.55
N GLN A 105 7.72 -17.39 1.89
CA GLN A 105 7.11 -18.40 2.77
C GLN A 105 6.05 -17.83 3.74
N GLY A 106 5.90 -16.51 3.82
CA GLY A 106 4.93 -15.84 4.69
C GLY A 106 5.40 -15.63 6.14
N TYR A 107 6.54 -16.19 6.52
CA TYR A 107 7.20 -15.99 7.81
C TYR A 107 8.72 -15.96 7.65
N VAL A 108 9.46 -15.66 8.71
CA VAL A 108 10.91 -15.70 8.74
C VAL A 108 11.37 -16.03 10.16
N THR A 109 12.48 -16.75 10.30
CA THR A 109 13.08 -17.05 11.60
C THR A 109 14.36 -16.26 11.80
N VAL A 110 14.79 -16.09 13.06
CA VAL A 110 16.02 -15.36 13.40
C VAL A 110 17.22 -16.03 12.74
N GLU A 111 17.29 -17.36 12.77
CA GLU A 111 18.39 -18.14 12.19
C GLU A 111 18.47 -17.93 10.66
N GLU A 112 17.33 -17.77 9.99
CA GLU A 112 17.28 -17.51 8.56
C GLU A 112 17.81 -16.10 8.23
N VAL A 113 17.43 -15.09 9.02
CA VAL A 113 17.96 -13.71 8.88
C VAL A 113 19.47 -13.68 9.13
N GLU A 114 19.94 -14.30 10.21
CA GLU A 114 21.36 -14.39 10.54
C GLU A 114 22.14 -15.10 9.42
N ARG A 115 21.65 -16.24 8.94
CA ARG A 115 22.31 -17.01 7.87
C ARG A 115 22.32 -16.26 6.53
N ARG A 116 21.24 -15.55 6.19
CA ARG A 116 21.09 -14.95 4.86
C ARG A 116 21.79 -13.60 4.74
N PHE A 117 21.79 -12.81 5.81
CA PHE A 117 22.36 -11.46 5.81
C PHE A 117 23.62 -11.33 6.68
N SER A 118 24.06 -12.40 7.34
CA SER A 118 25.18 -12.39 8.29
C SER A 118 24.99 -11.37 9.41
N TRP A 119 23.74 -11.15 9.83
CA TRP A 119 23.42 -10.24 10.92
C TRP A 119 23.75 -10.87 12.28
N PRO A 120 24.12 -10.06 13.28
CA PRO A 120 24.25 -10.55 14.66
C PRO A 120 22.85 -10.78 15.27
N PHE A 121 22.73 -11.79 16.15
CA PHE A 121 21.51 -12.15 16.87
C PHE A 121 20.75 -10.97 17.45
N GLY A 122 21.46 -10.05 18.13
CA GLY A 122 20.85 -8.87 18.74
C GLY A 122 20.24 -7.90 17.74
N ARG A 123 20.71 -7.86 16.49
CA ARG A 123 20.09 -7.07 15.42
C ARG A 123 18.89 -7.80 14.83
N ALA A 124 19.03 -9.09 14.51
CA ALA A 124 17.96 -9.89 13.93
C ALA A 124 16.72 -10.03 14.83
N THR A 125 16.90 -9.97 16.15
CA THR A 125 15.80 -10.01 17.14
C THR A 125 15.13 -8.67 17.40
N ASN A 126 15.84 -7.55 17.19
CA ASN A 126 15.34 -6.19 17.46
C ASN A 126 14.98 -5.42 16.18
N ALA A 127 15.06 -6.08 15.02
CA ALA A 127 14.81 -5.50 13.71
C ALA A 127 13.32 -5.36 13.39
#